data_AF-A0A915Q2R9-F1
#
_entry.id   AF-A0A915Q2R9-F1
#
_cell.length_a   1.000
_cell.length_b   1.000
_cell.length_c   1.000
_cell.angle_alpha   90.00
_cell.angle_beta   90.00
_cell.angle_gamma   90.00
#
_symmetry.space_group_name_H-M   'P 1'
#
loop_
_entity.id
_entity.type
_entity.pdbx_description
1 polymer ?
#
loop_
_entity_poly.entity_id
_entity_poly.type
_entity_poly.pdbx_seq_one_letter_code
_entity_poly.pdbx_strand_id
1 'polypeptide(L)'
;MFVLDDRYDIQEAVFIRWANSLAGGAVKDLNDIVDTKFLSIFVHLITGDSFTSTGSRVQDISNALRLVDSDERFSQMSINELADGNPRAISSAVWQLIQIFWKKFAPPEVRDQKLAEALKDWCVERAQRFEVQINDFISSWRDGYALNAILLSYNPELFSMDQIRDMRADERIEHAMSLTERHLNVPRLLQPKDFYSERLDMKSVVCYLMVLYLSLTTGVPSPESQSESQPPEQLPEPAELTAHTSSFKPSIIAHPEATAKIDSQFTTDLSMASVDISNAEVESPVERSSEQLSSTPASRRHSHSTSENNETQSRKSSTSSQKSGRRRAKVTGETIAEFKDCLEHVLAWLLEAEEQASSMKPIEEDDVGLDFVPGVELVKSQFKEHEMFMQSLTESQDGVGRVLRRGQQLVQKLEEDEGAAIVSQLLMVNARWERVREVAMSRQNQLQQCLNTLQIEQLESIRKWLDNMEEEVQNAPPLTLNLKEVEQLMSAHTAVQERIENEQKVN
;
A
#
# COMPACT_ATOMS: atom_id res chain seq x y z
N MET A 1 -15.21 -10.67 -34.00
CA MET A 1 -13.99 -10.55 -33.20
C MET A 1 -14.22 -9.39 -32.24
N PHE A 2 -14.85 -9.67 -31.11
CA PHE A 2 -15.23 -8.66 -30.12
C PHE A 2 -14.11 -8.55 -29.10
N VAL A 3 -13.34 -7.47 -29.18
CA VAL A 3 -12.42 -7.05 -28.12
C VAL A 3 -13.26 -6.23 -27.15
N LEU A 4 -13.71 -6.87 -26.07
CA LEU A 4 -14.47 -6.24 -24.99
C LEU A 4 -13.57 -6.14 -23.75
N ASP A 5 -13.19 -4.90 -23.45
CA ASP A 5 -12.97 -4.33 -22.12
C ASP A 5 -11.80 -4.88 -21.25
N ASP A 6 -10.57 -4.42 -21.54
CA ASP A 6 -9.38 -4.57 -20.69
C ASP A 6 -9.40 -3.68 -19.43
N ARG A 7 -10.55 -3.53 -18.76
CA ARG A 7 -10.66 -2.76 -17.51
C ARG A 7 -11.18 -3.60 -16.35
N TYR A 8 -10.46 -4.69 -16.09
CA TYR A 8 -10.51 -5.37 -14.80
C TYR A 8 -9.48 -4.71 -13.89
N ASP A 9 -9.92 -4.22 -12.73
CA ASP A 9 -9.00 -3.84 -11.66
C ASP A 9 -8.23 -5.11 -11.24
N ILE A 10 -6.89 -5.05 -11.21
CA ILE A 10 -6.05 -6.20 -10.85
C ILE A 10 -6.44 -6.72 -9.47
N GLN A 11 -6.79 -5.81 -8.56
CA GLN A 11 -7.25 -6.15 -7.21
C GLN A 11 -8.49 -7.02 -7.22
N GLU A 12 -9.48 -6.67 -8.04
CA GLU A 12 -10.72 -7.44 -8.16
C GLU A 12 -10.43 -8.86 -8.65
N ALA A 13 -9.62 -9.00 -9.70
CA ALA A 13 -9.25 -10.29 -10.24
C ALA A 13 -8.48 -11.15 -9.20
N VAL A 14 -7.56 -10.55 -8.46
CA VAL A 14 -6.82 -11.21 -7.38
C VAL A 14 -7.75 -11.69 -6.26
N PHE A 15 -8.68 -10.83 -5.83
CA PHE A 15 -9.66 -11.15 -4.78
C PHE A 15 -10.62 -12.27 -5.20
N ILE A 16 -11.09 -12.26 -6.45
CA ILE A 16 -11.92 -13.33 -6.99
C ILE A 16 -11.13 -14.64 -7.06
N ARG A 17 -9.88 -14.63 -7.55
CA ARG A 17 -9.05 -15.84 -7.61
C ARG A 17 -8.71 -16.36 -6.20
N TRP A 18 -8.47 -15.47 -5.25
CA TRP A 18 -8.25 -15.84 -3.85
C TRP A 18 -9.49 -16.50 -3.26
N ALA A 19 -10.66 -15.88 -3.41
CA ALA A 19 -11.93 -16.44 -2.96
C ALA A 19 -12.20 -17.80 -3.62
N ASN A 20 -11.92 -17.95 -4.92
CA ASN A 20 -12.06 -19.22 -5.63
C ASN A 20 -11.09 -20.30 -5.17
N SER A 21 -9.90 -19.93 -4.65
CA SER A 21 -9.00 -20.92 -4.04
C SER A 21 -9.60 -21.55 -2.77
N LEU A 22 -10.55 -20.86 -2.12
CA LEU A 22 -11.28 -21.36 -0.95
C LEU A 22 -12.60 -22.04 -1.34
N ALA A 23 -13.29 -21.53 -2.36
CA ALA A 23 -14.65 -21.94 -2.73
C ALA A 23 -14.73 -22.84 -3.98
N GLY A 24 -13.59 -23.32 -4.50
CA GLY A 24 -13.56 -24.27 -5.63
C GLY A 24 -14.10 -23.72 -6.94
N GLY A 25 -13.89 -22.43 -7.24
CA GLY A 25 -14.31 -21.82 -8.51
C GLY A 25 -15.75 -21.30 -8.57
N ALA A 26 -16.45 -21.20 -7.44
CA ALA A 26 -17.85 -20.77 -7.39
C ALA A 26 -18.08 -19.26 -7.55
N VAL A 27 -17.05 -18.43 -7.36
CA VAL A 27 -17.10 -16.95 -7.39
C VAL A 27 -16.80 -16.45 -8.79
N LYS A 28 -17.72 -15.72 -9.40
CA LYS A 28 -17.57 -15.16 -10.75
C LYS A 28 -17.26 -13.67 -10.72
N ASP A 29 -17.93 -12.96 -9.82
CA ASP A 29 -17.81 -11.52 -9.66
C ASP A 29 -17.47 -11.17 -8.20
N LEU A 30 -16.94 -9.97 -7.96
CA LEU A 30 -16.55 -9.55 -6.62
C LEU A 30 -17.71 -9.60 -5.61
N ASN A 31 -18.93 -9.31 -6.08
CA ASN A 31 -20.14 -9.35 -5.26
C ASN A 31 -20.49 -10.76 -4.76
N ASP A 32 -20.07 -11.83 -5.46
CA ASP A 32 -20.32 -13.21 -5.02
C ASP A 32 -19.55 -13.55 -3.72
N ILE A 33 -18.50 -12.78 -3.39
CA ILE A 33 -17.71 -12.99 -2.17
C ILE A 33 -18.49 -12.59 -0.91
N VAL A 34 -19.44 -11.65 -1.03
CA VAL A 34 -20.33 -11.26 0.08
C VAL A 34 -21.68 -11.95 0.01
N ASP A 35 -21.86 -12.92 -0.88
CA ASP A 35 -23.06 -13.74 -0.94
C ASP A 35 -23.04 -14.83 0.13
N THR A 36 -24.23 -15.23 0.57
CA THR A 36 -24.47 -16.31 1.52
C THR A 36 -23.70 -17.59 1.18
N LYS A 37 -23.51 -17.91 -0.11
CA LYS A 37 -22.77 -19.11 -0.55
C LYS A 37 -21.30 -19.06 -0.15
N PHE A 38 -20.58 -18.00 -0.53
CA PHE A 38 -19.18 -17.84 -0.16
C PHE A 38 -19.03 -17.62 1.35
N LEU A 39 -19.86 -16.76 1.93
CA LEU A 39 -19.81 -16.47 3.36
C LEU A 39 -20.05 -17.72 4.22
N SER A 40 -20.89 -18.65 3.79
CA SER A 40 -21.06 -19.93 4.49
C SER A 40 -19.77 -20.75 4.52
N ILE A 41 -19.08 -20.86 3.38
CA ILE A 41 -17.79 -21.54 3.26
C ILE A 41 -16.75 -20.85 4.15
N PHE A 42 -16.68 -19.52 4.08
CA PHE A 42 -15.69 -18.75 4.82
C PHE A 42 -15.94 -18.79 6.34
N VAL A 43 -17.19 -18.67 6.80
CA VAL A 43 -17.53 -18.81 8.22
C VAL A 43 -17.14 -20.19 8.73
N HIS A 44 -17.50 -21.25 8.01
CA HIS A 44 -17.13 -22.61 8.38
C HIS A 44 -15.61 -22.80 8.46
N LEU A 45 -14.87 -22.21 7.51
CA LEU A 45 -13.41 -22.26 7.48
C LEU A 45 -12.76 -21.55 8.68
N ILE A 46 -13.32 -20.41 9.11
CA ILE A 46 -12.75 -19.63 10.21
C ILE A 46 -13.19 -20.15 11.58
N THR A 47 -14.46 -20.46 11.79
CA THR A 47 -15.00 -20.81 13.12
C THR A 47 -15.19 -22.32 13.31
N GLY A 48 -15.36 -23.09 12.23
CA GLY A 48 -15.78 -24.49 12.26
C GLY A 48 -17.30 -24.67 12.31
N ASP A 49 -18.06 -23.59 12.45
CA ASP A 49 -19.52 -23.65 12.62
C ASP A 49 -20.25 -23.66 11.28
N SER A 50 -21.48 -24.16 11.27
CA SER A 50 -22.38 -24.05 10.14
C SER A 50 -23.09 -22.70 10.12
N PHE A 51 -23.06 -22.00 8.99
CA PHE A 51 -23.81 -20.77 8.77
C PHE A 51 -25.12 -21.04 8.04
N THR A 52 -26.25 -20.60 8.62
CA THR A 52 -27.59 -20.72 8.02
C THR A 52 -28.11 -19.37 7.52
N SER A 53 -28.64 -19.36 6.30
CA SER A 53 -29.26 -18.16 5.73
C SER A 53 -30.57 -17.82 6.41
N THR A 54 -30.76 -16.54 6.70
CA THR A 54 -32.01 -15.97 7.21
C THR A 54 -32.97 -15.55 6.09
N GLY A 55 -32.52 -15.61 4.82
CA GLY A 55 -33.27 -15.15 3.64
C GLY A 55 -33.18 -13.65 3.37
N SER A 56 -32.61 -12.86 4.28
CA SER A 56 -32.31 -11.44 4.07
C SER A 56 -30.82 -11.25 3.81
N ARG A 57 -30.46 -10.76 2.62
CA ARG A 57 -29.06 -10.52 2.22
C ARG A 57 -28.30 -9.65 3.23
N VAL A 58 -28.89 -8.54 3.65
CA VAL A 58 -28.29 -7.61 4.62
C VAL A 58 -28.03 -8.30 5.96
N GLN A 59 -29.01 -9.09 6.44
CA GLN A 59 -28.88 -9.80 7.71
C GLN A 59 -27.87 -10.94 7.63
N ASP A 60 -27.84 -11.66 6.52
CA ASP A 60 -26.89 -12.75 6.27
C ASP A 60 -25.45 -12.22 6.26
N ILE A 61 -25.19 -11.13 5.55
CA ILE A 61 -23.89 -10.45 5.55
C ILE A 61 -23.53 -10.03 6.98
N SER A 62 -24.41 -9.30 7.67
CA SER A 62 -24.15 -8.83 9.03
C SER A 62 -23.85 -9.98 10.01
N ASN A 63 -24.60 -11.08 9.93
CA ASN A 63 -24.41 -12.23 10.80
C ASN A 63 -23.10 -12.95 10.51
N ALA A 64 -22.81 -13.21 9.23
CA ALA A 64 -21.58 -13.88 8.82
C ALA A 64 -20.34 -13.10 9.26
N LEU A 65 -20.31 -11.79 8.99
CA LEU A 65 -19.20 -10.92 9.38
C LEU A 65 -18.98 -10.90 10.90
N ARG A 66 -20.06 -10.82 11.68
CA ARG A 66 -19.98 -10.88 13.15
C ARG A 66 -19.44 -12.21 13.68
N LEU A 67 -19.70 -13.33 13.00
CA LEU A 67 -19.20 -14.64 13.42
C LEU A 67 -17.69 -14.79 13.19
N VAL A 68 -17.17 -14.23 12.10
CA VAL A 68 -15.74 -14.37 11.75
C VAL A 68 -14.86 -13.28 12.36
N ASP A 69 -15.45 -12.16 12.78
CA ASP A 69 -14.73 -10.98 13.24
C ASP A 69 -14.86 -10.77 14.76
N SER A 70 -13.84 -11.19 15.49
CA SER A 70 -13.73 -10.93 16.94
C SER A 70 -13.17 -9.54 17.27
N ASP A 71 -12.62 -8.81 16.29
CA ASP A 71 -11.88 -7.56 16.50
C ASP A 71 -12.67 -6.31 16.06
N GLU A 72 -13.96 -6.44 15.72
CA GLU A 72 -14.82 -5.33 15.26
C GLU A 72 -14.30 -4.59 14.00
N ARG A 73 -13.55 -5.28 13.13
CA ARG A 73 -13.02 -4.79 11.85
C ARG A 73 -14.11 -4.29 10.88
N PHE A 74 -15.33 -4.80 10.99
CA PHE A 74 -16.45 -4.39 10.12
C PHE A 74 -17.28 -3.22 10.68
N SER A 75 -17.00 -2.70 11.88
CA SER A 75 -17.84 -1.69 12.55
C SER A 75 -17.99 -0.36 11.80
N GLN A 76 -17.02 0.01 10.97
CA GLN A 76 -17.07 1.24 10.17
C GLN A 76 -17.72 1.06 8.79
N MET A 77 -18.11 -0.16 8.43
CA MET A 77 -18.59 -0.49 7.09
C MET A 77 -20.13 -0.46 7.02
N SER A 78 -20.66 0.09 5.92
CA SER A 78 -22.09 0.03 5.65
C SER A 78 -22.47 -1.33 5.08
N ILE A 79 -23.19 -2.14 5.88
CA ILE A 79 -23.72 -3.43 5.42
C ILE A 79 -24.70 -3.25 4.25
N ASN A 80 -25.40 -2.12 4.19
CA ASN A 80 -26.30 -1.83 3.06
C ASN A 80 -25.52 -1.62 1.77
N GLU A 81 -24.39 -0.91 1.81
CA GLU A 81 -23.55 -0.72 0.61
C GLU A 81 -22.94 -2.03 0.11
N LEU A 82 -22.59 -2.94 1.04
CA LEU A 82 -22.17 -4.30 0.69
C LEU A 82 -23.30 -5.09 0.03
N ALA A 83 -24.51 -5.04 0.60
CA ALA A 83 -25.66 -5.73 0.06
C ALA A 83 -26.07 -5.19 -1.31
N ASP A 84 -25.91 -3.88 -1.53
CA ASP A 84 -26.21 -3.17 -2.78
C ASP A 84 -25.16 -3.41 -3.88
N GLY A 85 -24.06 -4.11 -3.58
CA GLY A 85 -23.05 -4.46 -4.58
C GLY A 85 -22.01 -3.36 -4.84
N ASN A 86 -21.78 -2.45 -3.90
CA ASN A 86 -20.79 -1.39 -4.09
C ASN A 86 -19.36 -1.98 -4.16
N PRO A 87 -18.64 -1.85 -5.30
CA PRO A 87 -17.37 -2.55 -5.51
C PRO A 87 -16.27 -2.08 -4.56
N ARG A 88 -16.27 -0.81 -4.14
CA ARG A 88 -15.29 -0.27 -3.18
C ARG A 88 -15.55 -0.78 -1.77
N ALA A 89 -16.81 -0.81 -1.35
CA ALA A 89 -17.20 -1.37 -0.06
C ALA A 89 -16.86 -2.86 0.00
N ILE A 90 -17.21 -3.63 -1.05
CA ILE A 90 -16.91 -5.05 -1.13
C ILE A 90 -15.40 -5.29 -1.17
N SER A 91 -14.62 -4.57 -1.97
CA SER A 91 -13.16 -4.69 -1.99
C SER A 91 -12.56 -4.45 -0.60
N SER A 92 -13.08 -3.45 0.11
CA SER A 92 -12.68 -3.20 1.50
C SER A 92 -13.08 -4.36 2.43
N ALA A 93 -14.26 -4.96 2.27
CA ALA A 93 -14.69 -6.11 3.07
C ALA A 93 -13.82 -7.33 2.82
N VAL A 94 -13.55 -7.64 1.54
CA VAL A 94 -12.72 -8.77 1.14
C VAL A 94 -11.30 -8.64 1.70
N TRP A 95 -10.75 -7.43 1.71
CA TRP A 95 -9.47 -7.19 2.37
C TRP A 95 -9.50 -7.52 3.87
N GLN A 96 -10.57 -7.16 4.58
CA GLN A 96 -10.71 -7.54 5.99
C GLN A 96 -10.87 -9.06 6.17
N LEU A 97 -11.58 -9.74 5.26
CA LEU A 97 -11.66 -11.21 5.25
C LEU A 97 -10.28 -11.85 5.06
N ILE A 98 -9.44 -11.32 4.16
CA ILE A 98 -8.05 -11.77 3.96
C ILE A 98 -7.24 -11.61 5.26
N GLN A 99 -7.39 -10.50 5.98
CA GLN A 99 -6.72 -10.30 7.27
C GLN A 99 -7.20 -11.27 8.35
N ILE A 100 -8.49 -11.57 8.40
CA ILE A 100 -9.06 -12.58 9.32
C ILE A 100 -8.52 -13.97 8.99
N PHE A 101 -8.45 -14.30 7.70
CA PHE A 101 -7.86 -15.54 7.22
C PHE A 101 -6.40 -15.68 7.67
N TRP A 102 -5.59 -14.64 7.50
CA TRP A 102 -4.21 -14.62 8.02
C TRP A 102 -4.15 -14.89 9.52
N LYS A 103 -4.93 -14.15 10.32
CA LYS A 103 -4.95 -14.31 11.79
C LYS A 103 -5.32 -15.74 12.20
N LYS A 104 -6.17 -16.42 11.41
CA LYS A 104 -6.60 -17.80 11.65
C LYS A 104 -5.56 -18.85 11.28
N PHE A 105 -4.83 -18.68 10.17
CA PHE A 105 -3.99 -19.74 9.59
C PHE A 105 -2.49 -19.49 9.68
N ALA A 106 -2.03 -18.26 9.89
CA ALA A 106 -0.61 -17.96 10.00
C ALA A 106 -0.01 -18.57 11.29
N PRO A 107 1.28 -18.92 11.31
CA PRO A 107 1.97 -19.42 12.49
C PRO A 107 1.83 -18.48 13.71
N PRO A 108 1.79 -19.01 14.93
CA PRO A 108 1.63 -18.22 16.16
C PRO A 108 2.63 -17.05 16.30
N GLU A 109 3.83 -17.21 15.74
CA GLU A 109 4.93 -16.25 15.85
C GLU A 109 4.66 -14.96 15.05
N VAL A 110 3.86 -15.05 13.99
CA VAL A 110 3.63 -13.94 13.03
C VAL A 110 2.17 -13.51 12.92
N ARG A 111 1.22 -14.31 13.40
CA ARG A 111 -0.23 -14.05 13.20
C ARG A 111 -0.76 -12.80 13.88
N ASP A 112 -0.10 -12.33 14.94
CA ASP A 112 -0.51 -11.15 15.70
C ASP A 112 0.11 -9.85 15.14
N GLN A 113 1.09 -9.97 14.25
CA GLN A 113 1.65 -8.84 13.52
C GLN A 113 0.71 -8.38 12.40
N LYS A 114 0.91 -7.15 11.90
CA LYS A 114 0.20 -6.69 10.70
C LYS A 114 0.62 -7.56 9.51
N LEU A 115 -0.35 -8.06 8.76
CA LEU A 115 -0.13 -8.95 7.60
C LEU A 115 1.00 -8.46 6.66
N ALA A 116 0.96 -7.19 6.27
CA ALA A 116 1.97 -6.63 5.37
C ALA A 116 3.36 -6.54 6.02
N GLU A 117 3.45 -6.25 7.31
CA GLU A 117 4.72 -6.14 8.04
C GLU A 117 5.36 -7.52 8.18
N ALA A 118 4.60 -8.51 8.66
CA ALA A 118 5.04 -9.90 8.78
C ALA A 118 5.55 -10.47 7.45
N LEU A 119 4.84 -10.17 6.35
CA LEU A 119 5.27 -10.63 5.02
C LEU A 119 6.48 -9.87 4.50
N LYS A 120 6.64 -8.57 4.80
CA LYS A 120 7.82 -7.81 4.42
C LYS A 120 9.06 -8.38 5.11
N ASP A 121 8.99 -8.58 6.42
CA ASP A 121 10.08 -9.12 7.23
C ASP A 121 10.48 -10.51 6.75
N TRP A 122 9.50 -11.38 6.53
CA TRP A 122 9.73 -12.70 5.93
C TRP A 122 10.44 -12.61 4.57
N CYS A 123 9.96 -11.77 3.67
CA CYS A 123 10.55 -11.65 2.33
C CYS A 123 11.99 -11.16 2.40
N VAL A 124 12.26 -10.13 3.20
CA VAL A 124 13.61 -9.55 3.39
C VAL A 124 14.57 -10.58 3.97
N GLU A 125 14.18 -11.26 5.06
CA GLU A 125 14.98 -12.30 5.71
C GLU A 125 15.34 -13.42 4.71
N ARG A 126 14.38 -13.88 3.91
CA ARG A 126 14.59 -14.99 2.98
C ARG A 126 15.40 -14.61 1.74
N ALA A 127 15.30 -13.37 1.29
CA ALA A 127 16.01 -12.87 0.12
C ALA A 127 17.45 -12.43 0.42
N GLN A 128 17.77 -12.12 1.68
CA GLN A 128 19.05 -11.54 2.10
C GLN A 128 20.28 -12.31 1.58
N ARG A 129 20.27 -13.64 1.65
CA ARG A 129 21.40 -14.49 1.22
C ARG A 129 21.69 -14.46 -0.29
N PHE A 130 20.76 -13.95 -1.09
CA PHE A 130 20.86 -13.88 -2.55
C PHE A 130 21.15 -12.46 -3.03
N GLU A 131 21.45 -11.54 -2.11
CA GLU A 131 21.73 -10.12 -2.40
C GLU A 131 20.56 -9.41 -3.12
N VAL A 132 19.33 -9.92 -2.95
CA VAL A 132 18.12 -9.32 -3.50
C VAL A 132 17.50 -8.41 -2.45
N GLN A 133 17.40 -7.12 -2.76
CA GLN A 133 16.81 -6.13 -1.87
C GLN A 133 15.30 -6.03 -2.09
N ILE A 134 14.53 -6.06 -0.98
CA ILE A 134 13.08 -5.93 -1.00
C ILE A 134 12.69 -4.72 -0.15
N ASN A 135 12.34 -3.62 -0.81
CA ASN A 135 12.04 -2.35 -0.16
C ASN A 135 10.53 -2.08 -0.09
N ASP A 136 9.78 -2.57 -1.08
CA ASP A 136 8.35 -2.35 -1.25
C ASP A 136 7.60 -3.60 -1.77
N PHE A 137 6.28 -3.51 -1.86
CA PHE A 137 5.41 -4.56 -2.40
C PHE A 137 5.11 -4.44 -3.89
N ILE A 138 5.74 -3.50 -4.61
CA ILE A 138 5.42 -3.25 -6.01
C ILE A 138 6.69 -3.36 -6.84
N SER A 139 7.59 -2.39 -6.73
CA SER A 139 8.79 -2.27 -7.58
C SER A 139 9.75 -3.43 -7.39
N SER A 140 9.94 -3.89 -6.15
CA SER A 140 10.87 -4.95 -5.75
C SER A 140 10.54 -6.33 -6.34
N TRP A 141 9.35 -6.47 -6.91
CA TRP A 141 8.83 -7.73 -7.45
C TRP A 141 8.78 -7.74 -8.99
N ARG A 142 8.97 -6.58 -9.64
CA ARG A 142 8.78 -6.40 -11.09
C ARG A 142 9.82 -7.13 -11.93
N ASP A 143 11.02 -7.34 -11.38
CA ASP A 143 12.09 -8.03 -12.09
C ASP A 143 12.07 -9.56 -11.90
N GLY A 144 11.31 -10.07 -10.93
CA GLY A 144 11.20 -11.50 -10.63
C GLY A 144 12.34 -12.09 -9.81
N TYR A 145 13.36 -11.33 -9.39
CA TYR A 145 14.42 -11.88 -8.53
C TYR A 145 13.89 -12.27 -7.15
N ALA A 146 13.07 -11.41 -6.53
CA ALA A 146 12.52 -11.65 -5.19
C ALA A 146 11.73 -12.96 -5.11
N LEU A 147 10.89 -13.24 -6.11
CA LEU A 147 10.12 -14.50 -6.18
C LEU A 147 11.04 -15.73 -6.21
N ASN A 148 12.05 -15.72 -7.08
CA ASN A 148 12.98 -16.85 -7.22
C ASN A 148 13.88 -17.01 -5.99
N ALA A 149 14.33 -15.90 -5.39
CA ALA A 149 15.11 -15.91 -4.16
C ALA A 149 14.35 -16.57 -3.00
N ILE A 150 13.06 -16.25 -2.84
CA ILE A 150 12.20 -16.85 -1.81
C ILE A 150 12.05 -18.36 -1.99
N LEU A 151 12.07 -18.88 -3.23
CA LEU A 151 12.01 -20.33 -3.48
C LEU A 151 13.33 -21.03 -3.16
N LEU A 152 14.47 -20.44 -3.54
CA LEU A 152 15.80 -21.00 -3.26
C LEU A 152 16.17 -20.99 -1.77
N SER A 153 15.84 -19.91 -1.07
CA SER A 153 14.83 -20.03 -0.04
C SER A 153 14.73 -21.34 0.78
N TYR A 154 13.70 -22.08 0.41
CA TYR A 154 13.28 -23.32 1.03
C TYR A 154 13.94 -24.53 0.37
N ASN A 155 14.33 -24.43 -0.90
CA ASN A 155 15.01 -25.49 -1.63
C ASN A 155 16.16 -24.94 -2.49
N PRO A 156 17.40 -24.90 -1.96
CA PRO A 156 18.57 -24.42 -2.70
C PRO A 156 18.95 -25.26 -3.92
N GLU A 157 18.48 -26.51 -4.01
CA GLU A 157 18.78 -27.43 -5.11
C GLU A 157 17.79 -27.33 -6.28
N LEU A 158 16.76 -26.46 -6.17
CA LEU A 158 15.70 -26.38 -7.16
C LEU A 158 16.19 -25.83 -8.52
N PHE A 159 17.06 -24.82 -8.48
CA PHE A 159 17.72 -24.19 -9.64
C PHE A 159 18.90 -23.32 -9.16
N SER A 160 19.69 -22.73 -10.06
CA SER A 160 20.76 -21.77 -9.68
C SER A 160 20.35 -20.33 -10.00
N MET A 161 20.84 -19.37 -9.22
CA MET A 161 20.61 -17.95 -9.52
C MET A 161 21.29 -17.47 -10.80
N ASP A 162 22.35 -18.16 -11.26
CA ASP A 162 22.97 -17.86 -12.56
C ASP A 162 21.98 -18.09 -13.70
N GLN A 163 21.23 -19.20 -13.66
CA GLN A 163 20.19 -19.49 -14.66
C GLN A 163 19.09 -18.42 -14.64
N ILE A 164 18.71 -17.94 -13.46
CA ILE A 164 17.71 -16.87 -13.31
C ILE A 164 18.25 -15.55 -13.87
N ARG A 165 19.54 -15.24 -13.69
CA ARG A 165 20.16 -14.01 -14.19
C ARG A 165 20.16 -13.91 -15.72
N ASP A 166 20.21 -15.04 -16.41
CA ASP A 166 20.16 -15.10 -17.88
C ASP A 166 18.73 -14.93 -18.45
N MET A 167 17.70 -14.98 -17.61
CA MET A 167 16.29 -14.87 -18.02
C MET A 167 15.79 -13.42 -18.00
N ARG A 168 14.88 -13.12 -18.93
CA ARG A 168 14.16 -11.85 -18.88
C ARG A 168 13.25 -11.79 -17.66
N ALA A 169 12.91 -10.58 -17.21
CA ALA A 169 12.09 -10.39 -16.02
C ALA A 169 10.72 -11.10 -16.11
N ASP A 170 10.06 -11.09 -17.26
CA ASP A 170 8.77 -11.77 -17.47
C ASP A 170 8.91 -13.30 -17.38
N GLU A 171 10.00 -13.83 -17.91
CA GLU A 171 10.34 -15.25 -17.83
C GLU A 171 10.71 -15.67 -16.40
N ARG A 172 11.43 -14.82 -15.65
CA ARG A 172 11.75 -15.06 -14.24
C ARG A 172 10.52 -15.15 -13.37
N ILE A 173 9.56 -14.26 -13.57
CA ILE A 173 8.28 -14.28 -12.85
C ILE A 173 7.50 -15.54 -13.22
N GLU A 174 7.33 -15.81 -14.52
CA GLU A 174 6.63 -17.00 -15.00
C GLU A 174 7.26 -18.30 -14.49
N HIS A 175 8.60 -18.36 -14.44
CA HIS A 175 9.35 -19.49 -13.89
C HIS A 175 9.00 -19.75 -12.43
N ALA A 176 9.11 -18.73 -11.57
CA ALA A 176 8.80 -18.87 -10.14
C ALA A 176 7.33 -19.26 -9.92
N MET A 177 6.40 -18.61 -10.62
CA MET A 177 4.96 -18.88 -10.49
C MET A 177 4.58 -20.28 -11.02
N SER A 178 5.23 -20.75 -12.09
CA SER A 178 5.06 -22.11 -12.60
C SER A 178 5.53 -23.16 -11.59
N LEU A 179 6.64 -22.92 -10.89
CA LEU A 179 7.16 -23.84 -9.90
C LEU A 179 6.25 -23.91 -8.66
N THR A 180 5.79 -22.77 -8.16
CA THR A 180 4.90 -22.73 -6.99
C THR A 180 3.55 -23.35 -7.29
N GLU A 181 2.99 -23.13 -8.48
CA GLU A 181 1.75 -23.76 -8.92
C GLU A 181 1.89 -25.29 -9.00
N ARG A 182 2.94 -25.80 -9.65
CA ARG A 182 3.11 -27.25 -9.88
C ARG A 182 3.53 -28.02 -8.64
N HIS A 183 4.38 -27.44 -7.79
CA HIS A 183 5.00 -28.16 -6.68
C HIS A 183 4.38 -27.84 -5.32
N LEU A 184 3.78 -26.65 -5.16
CA LEU A 184 3.23 -26.18 -3.89
C LEU A 184 1.72 -25.93 -3.96
N ASN A 185 1.09 -26.14 -5.12
CA ASN A 185 -0.32 -25.85 -5.38
C ASN A 185 -0.72 -24.41 -5.04
N VAL A 186 0.21 -23.45 -5.21
CA VAL A 186 -0.09 -22.03 -5.00
C VAL A 186 -0.97 -21.55 -6.16
N PRO A 187 -2.19 -21.06 -5.91
CA PRO A 187 -3.05 -20.53 -6.95
C PRO A 187 -2.42 -19.28 -7.58
N ARG A 188 -2.51 -19.16 -8.91
CA ARG A 188 -2.05 -17.99 -9.66
C ARG A 188 -2.97 -16.78 -9.47
N LEU A 189 -2.87 -16.14 -8.31
CA LEU A 189 -3.68 -14.94 -8.01
C LEU A 189 -3.30 -13.77 -8.91
N LEU A 190 -2.01 -13.60 -9.20
CA LEU A 190 -1.47 -12.67 -10.18
C LEU A 190 -1.04 -13.40 -11.45
N GLN A 191 -0.89 -12.68 -12.55
CA GLN A 191 -0.25 -13.13 -13.78
C GLN A 191 1.08 -12.40 -13.98
N PRO A 192 2.06 -12.96 -14.72
CA PRO A 192 3.33 -12.28 -14.95
C PRO A 192 3.19 -10.87 -15.53
N LYS A 193 2.21 -10.68 -16.43
CA LYS A 193 1.89 -9.37 -17.02
C LYS A 193 1.41 -8.33 -16.00
N ASP A 194 0.80 -8.78 -14.90
CA ASP A 194 0.21 -7.89 -13.90
C ASP A 194 1.30 -7.13 -13.13
N PHE A 195 2.49 -7.73 -12.96
CA PHE A 195 3.63 -7.10 -12.29
C PHE A 195 4.15 -5.85 -13.01
N TYR A 196 3.93 -5.74 -14.32
CA TYR A 196 4.34 -4.58 -15.11
C TYR A 196 3.28 -3.49 -15.17
N SER A 197 2.05 -3.79 -14.75
CA SER A 197 0.96 -2.84 -14.79
C SER A 197 1.18 -1.67 -13.83
N GLU A 198 0.83 -0.46 -14.27
CA GLU A 198 0.75 0.72 -13.40
C GLU A 198 -0.41 0.63 -12.41
N ARG A 199 -1.36 -0.27 -12.65
CA ARG A 199 -2.52 -0.52 -11.78
C ARG A 199 -2.26 -1.58 -10.72
N LEU A 200 -1.05 -2.13 -10.64
CA LEU A 200 -0.71 -3.09 -9.60
C LEU A 200 -0.70 -2.39 -8.24
N ASP A 201 -1.51 -2.89 -7.32
CA ASP A 201 -1.60 -2.36 -5.96
C ASP A 201 -0.94 -3.28 -4.93
N MET A 202 -0.59 -2.69 -3.79
CA MET A 202 0.05 -3.38 -2.68
C MET A 202 -0.80 -4.55 -2.14
N LYS A 203 -2.14 -4.41 -2.04
CA LYS A 203 -2.98 -5.48 -1.45
C LYS A 203 -2.99 -6.72 -2.32
N SER A 204 -2.94 -6.55 -3.64
CA SER A 204 -2.83 -7.65 -4.59
C SER A 204 -1.55 -8.46 -4.39
N VAL A 205 -0.40 -7.78 -4.29
CA VAL A 205 0.89 -8.45 -4.08
C VAL A 205 0.96 -9.08 -2.70
N VAL A 206 0.52 -8.36 -1.65
CA VAL A 206 0.46 -8.89 -0.28
C VAL A 206 -0.45 -10.12 -0.20
N CYS A 207 -1.60 -10.13 -0.90
CA CYS A 207 -2.49 -11.30 -0.96
C CYS A 207 -1.82 -12.50 -1.62
N TYR A 208 -1.11 -12.31 -2.74
CA TYR A 208 -0.35 -13.38 -3.38
C TYR A 208 0.76 -13.92 -2.47
N LEU A 209 1.53 -13.04 -1.83
CA LEU A 209 2.60 -13.41 -0.92
C LEU A 209 2.09 -14.11 0.34
N MET A 210 0.92 -13.72 0.85
CA MET A 210 0.26 -14.41 1.96
C MET A 210 0.00 -15.89 1.62
N VAL A 211 -0.55 -16.17 0.44
CA VAL A 211 -0.84 -17.54 0.01
C VAL A 211 0.45 -18.32 -0.22
N LEU A 212 1.46 -17.68 -0.82
CA LEU A 212 2.79 -18.29 -1.00
C LEU A 212 3.44 -18.64 0.34
N TYR A 213 3.42 -17.70 1.30
CA TYR A 213 3.95 -17.89 2.65
C TYR A 213 3.32 -19.09 3.35
N LEU A 214 1.99 -19.15 3.39
CA LEU A 214 1.27 -20.26 4.04
C LEU A 214 1.59 -21.59 3.35
N SER A 215 1.67 -21.61 2.02
CA SER A 215 2.01 -22.83 1.28
C SER A 215 3.43 -23.32 1.57
N LEU A 216 4.38 -22.41 1.81
CA LEU A 216 5.78 -22.73 2.12
C LEU A 216 6.02 -23.07 3.60
N THR A 217 5.19 -22.56 4.52
CA THR A 217 5.46 -22.64 5.97
C THR A 217 4.51 -23.55 6.74
N THR A 218 3.26 -23.70 6.30
CA THR A 218 2.25 -24.45 7.04
C THR A 218 1.78 -25.71 6.32
N GLY A 219 2.06 -25.83 5.01
CA GLY A 219 1.36 -26.78 4.15
C GLY A 219 -0.12 -26.36 3.99
N VAL A 220 -0.69 -26.50 2.79
CA VAL A 220 -2.07 -26.07 2.54
C VAL A 220 -3.05 -26.97 3.29
N PRO A 221 -4.01 -26.44 4.06
CA PRO A 221 -5.19 -27.22 4.46
C PRO A 221 -6.07 -27.40 3.23
N SER A 222 -5.91 -28.53 2.53
CA SER A 222 -6.86 -28.96 1.51
C SER A 222 -8.15 -29.46 2.20
N PRO A 223 -9.35 -29.13 1.70
CA PRO A 223 -10.62 -29.60 2.26
C PRO A 223 -10.84 -31.12 2.17
N GLU A 224 -9.91 -31.92 1.65
CA GLU A 224 -10.09 -33.37 1.40
C GLU A 224 -9.27 -34.33 2.28
N SER A 225 -8.47 -33.86 3.24
CA SER A 225 -7.75 -34.75 4.17
C SER A 225 -8.54 -35.01 5.46
N GLN A 226 -9.71 -35.63 5.34
CA GLN A 226 -10.32 -36.42 6.41
C GLN A 226 -10.52 -37.85 5.93
N SER A 227 -9.53 -38.69 6.18
CA SER A 227 -9.75 -40.13 6.29
C SER A 227 -8.92 -40.68 7.43
N GLU A 228 -9.64 -40.91 8.53
CA GLU A 228 -9.54 -42.11 9.37
C GLU A 228 -8.36 -42.20 10.35
N SER A 229 -8.64 -41.93 11.64
CA SER A 229 -8.04 -42.63 12.79
C SER A 229 -8.90 -42.41 14.05
N GLN A 230 -9.41 -43.51 14.59
CA GLN A 230 -10.26 -43.61 15.78
C GLN A 230 -9.60 -43.07 17.07
N PRO A 231 -10.40 -42.71 18.11
CA PRO A 231 -9.88 -42.21 19.38
C PRO A 231 -9.42 -43.36 20.30
N PRO A 232 -8.30 -43.22 21.05
CA PRO A 232 -7.96 -44.19 22.07
C PRO A 232 -8.68 -43.90 23.40
N GLU A 233 -9.16 -44.99 23.96
CA GLU A 233 -9.82 -45.23 25.23
C GLU A 233 -8.93 -44.82 26.44
N GLN A 234 -9.55 -44.38 27.54
CA GLN A 234 -8.87 -43.92 28.76
C GLN A 234 -8.48 -45.05 29.74
N LEU A 235 -7.52 -44.69 30.63
CA LEU A 235 -7.18 -45.18 31.99
C LEU A 235 -6.02 -46.21 32.11
N PRO A 236 -5.32 -46.29 33.28
CA PRO A 236 -4.99 -45.27 34.29
C PRO A 236 -3.48 -45.26 34.69
N GLU A 237 -3.11 -44.29 35.52
CA GLU A 237 -1.81 -44.08 36.20
C GLU A 237 -1.31 -45.31 37.00
N PRO A 238 0.02 -45.45 37.21
CA PRO A 238 0.46 -45.54 38.61
C PRO A 238 1.83 -44.89 38.94
N ALA A 239 1.82 -44.23 40.11
CA ALA A 239 2.77 -44.28 41.24
C ALA A 239 4.26 -43.91 41.10
N GLU A 240 4.64 -43.02 42.02
CA GLU A 240 5.94 -42.50 42.42
C GLU A 240 7.08 -43.52 42.58
N LEU A 241 8.32 -43.09 42.30
CA LEU A 241 9.47 -43.38 43.17
C LEU A 241 10.63 -42.37 42.96
N THR A 242 11.24 -42.08 44.10
CA THR A 242 12.21 -41.05 44.47
C THR A 242 13.63 -41.28 43.92
N ALA A 243 14.42 -40.21 43.73
CA ALA A 243 15.71 -39.99 44.41
C ALA A 243 16.58 -38.86 43.79
N HIS A 244 16.82 -37.83 44.61
CA HIS A 244 18.02 -37.01 44.84
C HIS A 244 19.19 -36.99 43.83
N THR A 245 19.67 -35.79 43.46
CA THR A 245 20.94 -35.20 43.97
C THR A 245 21.26 -33.79 43.41
N SER A 246 21.54 -32.85 44.34
CA SER A 246 22.58 -31.81 44.34
C SER A 246 22.78 -30.91 43.10
N SER A 247 22.32 -29.65 43.15
CA SER A 247 23.12 -28.44 43.48
C SER A 247 24.23 -28.10 42.48
N PHE A 248 24.10 -26.97 41.79
CA PHE A 248 24.97 -25.79 41.96
C PHE A 248 24.39 -24.60 41.16
N LYS A 249 24.06 -23.51 41.87
CA LYS A 249 23.98 -22.16 41.30
C LYS A 249 25.36 -21.52 41.42
N PRO A 250 25.67 -20.59 40.52
CA PRO A 250 26.18 -19.31 41.00
C PRO A 250 25.38 -18.14 40.42
N SER A 251 24.93 -17.25 41.31
CA SER A 251 24.56 -15.87 40.99
C SER A 251 25.82 -15.02 41.03
N ILE A 252 26.12 -14.21 40.00
CA ILE A 252 26.90 -12.96 40.15
C ILE A 252 26.42 -11.92 39.10
N ILE A 253 25.77 -10.88 39.62
CA ILE A 253 25.94 -9.43 39.37
C ILE A 253 25.75 -8.87 37.94
N ALA A 254 24.82 -7.91 37.88
CA ALA A 254 24.47 -7.05 36.77
C ALA A 254 25.56 -6.04 36.38
N HIS A 255 25.64 -5.69 35.10
CA HIS A 255 25.68 -4.30 34.58
C HIS A 255 25.34 -4.31 33.06
N PRO A 256 24.88 -3.18 32.51
CA PRO A 256 23.91 -3.14 31.42
C PRO A 256 24.57 -3.09 30.04
N GLU A 257 24.04 -3.84 29.08
CA GLU A 257 24.32 -3.62 27.66
C GLU A 257 23.56 -2.37 27.21
N ALA A 258 24.31 -1.28 27.08
CA ALA A 258 23.93 -0.14 26.28
C ALA A 258 24.02 -0.55 24.80
N THR A 259 22.91 -1.02 24.24
CA THR A 259 22.74 -1.06 22.79
C THR A 259 22.65 0.39 22.32
N ALA A 260 23.65 0.85 21.56
CA ALA A 260 23.59 2.12 20.85
C ALA A 260 22.39 2.11 19.90
N LYS A 261 21.29 2.72 20.35
CA LYS A 261 20.16 3.08 19.51
C LYS A 261 20.55 4.31 18.72
N ILE A 262 20.97 4.13 17.47
CA ILE A 262 20.87 5.20 16.50
C ILE A 262 19.41 5.22 16.07
N ASP A 263 18.67 6.24 16.51
CA ASP A 263 17.26 6.47 16.18
C ASP A 263 17.05 6.46 14.65
N SER A 264 16.52 5.37 14.11
CA SER A 264 15.95 5.33 12.75
C SER A 264 14.51 5.85 12.76
N GLN A 265 14.32 7.08 13.24
CA GLN A 265 13.01 7.75 13.25
C GLN A 265 12.81 8.71 12.07
N PHE A 266 13.63 8.64 11.02
CA PHE A 266 13.56 9.54 9.86
C PHE A 266 13.16 8.80 8.58
N THR A 267 12.00 8.16 8.57
CA THR A 267 11.31 7.80 7.32
C THR A 267 9.81 7.98 7.52
N THR A 268 9.32 9.19 7.31
CA THR A 268 7.89 9.46 7.25
C THR A 268 7.40 8.98 5.89
N ASP A 269 6.81 7.78 5.86
CA ASP A 269 6.06 7.24 4.71
C ASP A 269 4.85 8.16 4.44
N LEU A 270 5.01 9.12 3.53
CA LEU A 270 3.90 9.91 2.99
C LEU A 270 3.70 9.61 1.51
N SER A 271 2.80 8.66 1.23
CA SER A 271 2.25 8.47 -0.11
C SER A 271 1.28 9.61 -0.44
N MET A 272 1.71 10.61 -1.21
CA MET A 272 0.85 11.71 -1.66
C MET A 272 0.23 11.40 -3.03
N ALA A 273 -1.10 11.32 -3.06
CA ALA A 273 -1.87 11.06 -4.28
C ALA A 273 -1.87 12.28 -5.22
N SER A 274 -1.73 12.04 -6.53
CA SER A 274 -1.95 13.05 -7.57
C SER A 274 -3.41 13.52 -7.55
N VAL A 275 -3.65 14.80 -7.85
CA VAL A 275 -5.02 15.35 -7.88
C VAL A 275 -5.52 15.41 -9.33
N ASP A 276 -6.42 14.48 -9.70
CA ASP A 276 -6.92 14.36 -11.07
C ASP A 276 -7.93 15.47 -11.44
N ILE A 277 -7.69 16.13 -12.58
CA ILE A 277 -8.70 16.90 -13.33
C ILE A 277 -8.99 16.13 -14.62
N SER A 278 -9.93 15.19 -14.55
CA SER A 278 -10.42 14.47 -15.72
C SER A 278 -11.85 14.91 -16.04
N ASN A 279 -12.05 15.39 -17.27
CA ASN A 279 -13.30 15.76 -17.97
C ASN A 279 -13.83 17.20 -17.83
N ALA A 280 -13.41 18.04 -18.77
CA ALA A 280 -14.24 19.10 -19.36
C ALA A 280 -13.88 19.22 -20.86
N GLU A 281 -14.44 18.35 -21.70
CA GLU A 281 -14.42 18.55 -23.15
C GLU A 281 -15.36 19.71 -23.50
N VAL A 282 -14.80 20.78 -24.05
CA VAL A 282 -15.54 21.88 -24.67
C VAL A 282 -15.72 21.49 -26.15
N GLU A 283 -16.87 20.94 -26.52
CA GLU A 283 -17.25 20.79 -27.92
C GLU A 283 -17.83 22.11 -28.46
N SER A 284 -17.13 22.72 -29.42
CA SER A 284 -17.59 23.88 -30.20
C SER A 284 -18.65 23.48 -31.25
N PRO A 285 -19.71 24.28 -31.52
CA PRO A 285 -20.74 23.89 -32.46
C PRO A 285 -20.36 24.19 -33.93
N VAL A 286 -20.44 23.15 -34.77
CA VAL A 286 -20.34 23.24 -36.23
C VAL A 286 -21.66 23.76 -36.81
N GLU A 287 -21.56 24.82 -37.61
CA GLU A 287 -22.61 25.39 -38.44
C GLU A 287 -23.32 24.33 -39.31
N ARG A 288 -24.66 24.36 -39.34
CA ARG A 288 -25.41 23.79 -40.45
C ARG A 288 -26.42 24.79 -40.99
N SER A 289 -26.07 25.33 -42.15
CA SER A 289 -26.91 26.16 -42.99
C SER A 289 -28.18 25.42 -43.44
N SER A 290 -29.23 26.20 -43.50
CA SER A 290 -30.54 25.98 -44.11
C SER A 290 -30.48 25.51 -45.56
N GLU A 291 -31.39 24.61 -45.95
CA GLU A 291 -32.11 24.71 -47.22
C GLU A 291 -33.44 23.92 -47.22
N GLN A 292 -34.39 24.49 -47.96
CA GLN A 292 -35.83 24.24 -47.99
C GLN A 292 -36.21 22.97 -48.79
N LEU A 293 -37.40 22.43 -48.58
CA LEU A 293 -38.43 22.27 -49.63
C LEU A 293 -39.76 21.73 -49.08
N SER A 294 -40.83 22.20 -49.73
CA SER A 294 -42.24 22.12 -49.42
C SER A 294 -42.93 20.90 -50.04
N SER A 295 -44.07 20.48 -49.47
CA SER A 295 -45.39 20.40 -50.15
C SER A 295 -46.42 19.56 -49.36
N THR A 296 -47.65 20.05 -49.35
CA THR A 296 -48.90 19.53 -48.77
C THR A 296 -49.65 18.67 -49.84
N PRO A 297 -50.95 18.24 -49.73
CA PRO A 297 -51.95 18.40 -48.66
C PRO A 297 -52.93 17.20 -48.38
N ALA A 298 -53.66 17.35 -47.26
CA ALA A 298 -55.09 17.06 -47.02
C ALA A 298 -55.69 15.64 -47.15
N SER A 299 -56.34 15.20 -46.05
CA SER A 299 -57.72 14.69 -46.11
C SER A 299 -58.46 14.85 -44.78
N ARG A 300 -59.79 14.98 -44.90
CA ARG A 300 -60.77 15.60 -43.97
C ARG A 300 -61.92 14.62 -43.72
N ARG A 301 -62.41 14.49 -42.47
CA ARG A 301 -63.83 14.25 -42.04
C ARG A 301 -63.89 14.00 -40.52
N HIS A 302 -64.56 14.87 -39.73
CA HIS A 302 -65.93 14.77 -39.17
C HIS A 302 -66.12 13.56 -38.21
N SER A 303 -66.72 13.61 -37.02
CA SER A 303 -67.54 14.60 -36.28
C SER A 303 -67.96 14.03 -34.91
N HIS A 304 -68.37 14.91 -34.00
CA HIS A 304 -69.36 14.78 -32.90
C HIS A 304 -68.92 15.06 -31.44
N SER A 305 -69.40 16.24 -31.02
CA SER A 305 -69.83 16.81 -29.73
C SER A 305 -70.32 15.89 -28.59
N THR A 306 -70.01 16.30 -27.36
CA THR A 306 -70.97 16.57 -26.27
C THR A 306 -70.40 17.58 -25.24
N SER A 307 -71.25 18.55 -24.85
CA SER A 307 -71.35 19.42 -23.63
C SER A 307 -70.52 19.05 -22.38
N GLU A 308 -70.17 19.90 -21.41
CA GLU A 308 -70.55 21.27 -20.98
C GLU A 308 -69.63 21.70 -19.80
N ASN A 309 -69.54 23.03 -19.58
CA ASN A 309 -69.24 23.76 -18.32
C ASN A 309 -67.90 23.59 -17.57
N ASN A 310 -67.05 24.62 -17.59
CA ASN A 310 -67.07 25.70 -16.57
C ASN A 310 -65.98 26.75 -16.84
N GLU A 311 -66.38 28.01 -17.01
CA GLU A 311 -65.50 29.16 -16.87
C GLU A 311 -65.06 29.29 -15.41
N THR A 312 -63.76 29.48 -15.16
CA THR A 312 -63.27 30.50 -14.21
C THR A 312 -61.74 30.61 -14.24
N GLN A 313 -61.29 31.87 -14.30
CA GLN A 313 -60.00 32.39 -13.83
C GLN A 313 -58.73 32.10 -14.64
N SER A 314 -58.53 32.93 -15.64
CA SER A 314 -57.21 33.48 -15.97
C SER A 314 -56.79 34.50 -14.91
N ARG A 315 -55.56 34.35 -14.38
CA ARG A 315 -54.62 35.37 -13.82
C ARG A 315 -53.91 34.87 -12.56
N LYS A 316 -52.66 34.37 -12.71
CA LYS A 316 -51.48 34.56 -11.82
C LYS A 316 -50.42 33.47 -12.11
N SER A 317 -49.57 33.68 -13.11
CA SER A 317 -48.45 32.74 -13.39
C SER A 317 -47.14 33.44 -13.77
N SER A 318 -46.90 34.67 -13.31
CA SER A 318 -45.70 35.44 -13.69
C SER A 318 -44.85 35.97 -12.52
N THR A 319 -45.32 35.89 -11.27
CA THR A 319 -44.59 36.38 -10.08
C THR A 319 -43.80 35.32 -9.32
N SER A 320 -44.02 34.02 -9.57
CA SER A 320 -43.28 32.94 -8.91
C SER A 320 -41.89 32.71 -9.53
N SER A 321 -41.79 32.81 -10.87
CA SER A 321 -40.56 32.53 -11.62
C SER A 321 -39.44 33.55 -11.35
N GLN A 322 -39.79 34.83 -11.14
CA GLN A 322 -38.82 35.88 -10.81
C GLN A 322 -38.23 35.74 -9.40
N LYS A 323 -39.01 35.26 -8.42
CA LYS A 323 -38.54 35.04 -7.04
C LYS A 323 -37.62 33.82 -6.94
N SER A 324 -37.86 32.79 -7.76
CA SER A 324 -37.01 31.61 -7.90
C SER A 324 -35.68 31.93 -8.58
N GLY A 325 -35.70 32.69 -9.69
CA GLY A 325 -34.49 33.13 -10.39
C GLY A 325 -33.56 33.99 -9.51
N ARG A 326 -34.14 34.91 -8.72
CA ARG A 326 -33.38 35.77 -7.79
C ARG A 326 -32.78 35.00 -6.60
N ARG A 327 -33.40 33.92 -6.14
CA ARG A 327 -32.82 33.01 -5.13
C ARG A 327 -31.69 32.18 -5.73
N ARG A 328 -31.85 31.65 -6.94
CA ARG A 328 -30.81 30.89 -7.65
C ARG A 328 -29.56 31.73 -7.91
N ALA A 329 -29.74 32.97 -8.40
CA ALA A 329 -28.64 33.92 -8.63
C ALA A 329 -27.89 34.30 -7.34
N LYS A 330 -28.60 34.38 -6.20
CA LYS A 330 -27.98 34.63 -4.89
C LYS A 330 -27.14 33.44 -4.42
N VAL A 331 -27.65 32.22 -4.56
CA VAL A 331 -26.93 30.98 -4.18
C VAL A 331 -25.70 30.75 -5.07
N THR A 332 -25.79 31.02 -6.36
CA THR A 332 -24.62 30.94 -7.26
C THR A 332 -23.59 32.01 -6.91
N GLY A 333 -24.00 33.23 -6.57
CA GLY A 333 -23.11 34.28 -6.09
C GLY A 333 -22.36 33.93 -4.80
N GLU A 334 -23.05 33.33 -3.82
CA GLU A 334 -22.43 32.83 -2.58
C GLU A 334 -21.43 31.69 -2.88
N THR A 335 -21.78 30.76 -3.77
CA THR A 335 -20.89 29.65 -4.17
C THR A 335 -19.63 30.15 -4.88
N ILE A 336 -19.74 31.21 -5.71
CA ILE A 336 -18.60 31.83 -6.38
C ILE A 336 -17.67 32.51 -5.38
N ALA A 337 -18.22 33.22 -4.39
CA ALA A 337 -17.44 33.85 -3.32
C ALA A 337 -16.64 32.80 -2.53
N GLU A 338 -17.30 31.72 -2.10
CA GLU A 338 -16.65 30.63 -1.38
C GLU A 338 -15.54 29.93 -2.19
N PHE A 339 -15.70 29.83 -3.52
CA PHE A 339 -14.65 29.32 -4.40
C PHE A 339 -13.47 30.29 -4.47
N LYS A 340 -13.73 31.59 -4.64
CA LYS A 340 -12.68 32.62 -4.69
C LYS A 340 -11.87 32.68 -3.41
N ASP A 341 -12.52 32.62 -2.25
CA ASP A 341 -11.85 32.65 -0.95
C ASP A 341 -10.93 31.43 -0.78
N CYS A 342 -11.40 30.24 -1.17
CA CYS A 342 -10.58 29.02 -1.15
C CYS A 342 -9.43 29.07 -2.15
N LEU A 343 -9.69 29.58 -3.36
CA LEU A 343 -8.69 29.73 -4.41
C LEU A 343 -7.57 30.68 -3.97
N GLU A 344 -7.92 31.83 -3.39
CA GLU A 344 -6.96 32.81 -2.88
C GLU A 344 -6.07 32.19 -1.80
N HIS A 345 -6.66 31.47 -0.84
CA HIS A 345 -5.90 30.79 0.21
C HIS A 345 -4.91 29.76 -0.35
N VAL A 346 -5.35 28.93 -1.31
CA VAL A 346 -4.48 27.94 -1.97
C VAL A 346 -3.39 28.60 -2.80
N LEU A 347 -3.69 29.70 -3.51
CA LEU A 347 -2.69 30.41 -4.31
C LEU A 347 -1.64 31.11 -3.45
N ALA A 348 -2.04 31.65 -2.30
CA ALA A 348 -1.13 32.25 -1.33
C ALA A 348 -0.18 31.20 -0.76
N TRP A 349 -0.72 30.06 -0.32
CA TRP A 349 0.10 28.95 0.17
C TRP A 349 1.00 28.37 -0.93
N LEU A 350 0.50 28.20 -2.17
CA LEU A 350 1.32 27.72 -3.30
C LEU A 350 2.50 28.66 -3.58
N LEU A 351 2.31 29.97 -3.44
CA LEU A 351 3.38 30.95 -3.62
C LEU A 351 4.43 30.80 -2.52
N GLU A 352 4.02 30.65 -1.26
CA GLU A 352 4.92 30.40 -0.14
C GLU A 352 5.67 29.06 -0.29
N ALA A 353 4.98 28.00 -0.73
CA ALA A 353 5.58 26.69 -0.95
C ALA A 353 6.58 26.70 -2.12
N GLU A 354 6.28 27.43 -3.21
CA GLU A 354 7.21 27.62 -4.33
C GLU A 354 8.46 28.42 -3.89
N GLU A 355 8.30 29.42 -3.03
CA GLU A 355 9.42 30.18 -2.45
C GLU A 355 10.26 29.31 -1.51
N GLN A 356 9.62 28.56 -0.60
CA GLN A 356 10.31 27.62 0.29
C GLN A 356 11.10 26.58 -0.52
N ALA A 357 10.48 25.95 -1.52
CA ALA A 357 11.13 24.99 -2.40
C ALA A 357 12.33 25.59 -3.16
N SER A 358 12.24 26.86 -3.56
CA SER A 358 13.34 27.57 -4.24
C SER A 358 14.45 28.00 -3.28
N SER A 359 14.14 28.21 -2.01
CA SER A 359 15.09 28.63 -0.97
C SER A 359 15.91 27.48 -0.39
N MET A 360 15.40 26.25 -0.49
CA MET A 360 16.08 25.06 0.00
C MET A 360 17.39 24.84 -0.75
N LYS A 361 18.49 24.78 0.00
CA LYS A 361 19.83 24.62 -0.59
C LYS A 361 19.97 23.27 -1.30
N PRO A 362 20.64 23.22 -2.46
CA PRO A 362 21.06 21.97 -3.07
C PRO A 362 21.91 21.14 -2.08
N ILE A 363 21.85 19.82 -2.21
CA ILE A 363 22.58 18.89 -1.34
C ILE A 363 24.10 18.96 -1.60
N GLU A 364 24.51 19.55 -2.73
CA GLU A 364 25.89 19.78 -3.13
C GLU A 364 26.06 21.21 -3.67
N GLU A 365 27.27 21.76 -3.49
CA GLU A 365 27.80 23.04 -4.01
C GLU A 365 27.69 24.28 -3.10
N ASP A 366 28.71 24.46 -2.24
CA ASP A 366 29.67 25.60 -2.26
C ASP A 366 30.69 25.44 -1.11
N ASP A 367 31.91 24.97 -1.41
CA ASP A 367 33.19 25.74 -1.48
C ASP A 367 33.77 26.05 -0.07
N VAL A 368 34.77 25.34 0.48
CA VAL A 368 36.17 25.22 0.04
C VAL A 368 36.82 23.97 0.70
N GLY A 369 37.39 23.04 -0.08
CA GLY A 369 38.38 22.06 0.43
C GLY A 369 38.15 20.61 0.03
N LEU A 370 39.17 20.02 -0.59
CA LEU A 370 39.23 18.73 -1.30
C LEU A 370 39.00 17.44 -0.47
N ASP A 371 38.43 17.50 0.74
CA ASP A 371 38.28 16.32 1.63
C ASP A 371 37.07 16.44 2.58
N PHE A 372 35.87 16.79 2.10
CA PHE A 372 34.70 16.83 3.01
C PHE A 372 33.40 16.33 2.37
N VAL A 373 33.10 15.07 2.65
CA VAL A 373 31.75 14.50 2.62
C VAL A 373 30.82 15.37 3.49
N PRO A 374 29.56 15.65 3.09
CA PRO A 374 28.62 16.38 3.95
C PRO A 374 28.56 15.73 5.32
N GLY A 375 28.98 16.44 6.37
CA GLY A 375 28.94 15.91 7.73
C GLY A 375 27.53 15.45 8.07
N VAL A 376 27.40 14.30 8.73
CA VAL A 376 26.13 13.66 9.10
C VAL A 376 25.12 14.66 9.71
N GLU A 377 25.60 15.65 10.45
CA GLU A 377 24.78 16.70 11.06
C GLU A 377 24.14 17.67 10.07
N LEU A 378 24.85 18.05 9.00
CA LEU A 378 24.32 18.92 7.95
C LEU A 378 23.19 18.21 7.18
N VAL A 379 23.39 16.94 6.85
CA VAL A 379 22.38 16.13 6.15
C VAL A 379 21.15 15.94 7.04
N LYS A 380 21.33 15.64 8.33
CA LYS A 380 20.21 15.58 9.31
C LYS A 380 19.42 16.88 9.39
N SER A 381 20.11 18.03 9.39
CA SER A 381 19.43 19.33 9.38
C SER A 381 18.60 19.53 8.11
N GLN A 382 19.13 19.16 6.94
CA GLN A 382 18.42 19.27 5.67
C GLN A 382 17.21 18.32 5.60
N PHE A 383 17.32 17.11 6.16
CA PHE A 383 16.19 16.19 6.30
C PHE A 383 15.06 16.79 7.14
N LYS A 384 15.38 17.35 8.30
CA LYS A 384 14.40 17.95 9.19
C LYS A 384 13.69 19.15 8.56
N GLU A 385 14.42 19.98 7.83
CA GLU A 385 13.84 21.09 7.07
C GLU A 385 12.87 20.57 6.00
N HIS A 386 13.26 19.54 5.26
CA HIS A 386 12.43 18.94 4.23
C HIS A 386 11.19 18.23 4.80
N GLU A 387 11.30 17.59 5.97
CA GLU A 387 10.18 16.95 6.66
C GLU A 387 9.08 17.97 7.04
N MET A 388 9.47 19.13 7.57
CA MET A 388 8.53 20.22 7.86
C MET A 388 7.81 20.70 6.60
N PHE A 389 8.51 20.75 5.47
CA PHE A 389 7.91 21.11 4.19
C PHE A 389 6.95 20.04 3.67
N MET A 390 7.30 18.75 3.75
CA MET A 390 6.42 17.64 3.38
C MET A 390 5.14 17.59 4.23
N GLN A 391 5.26 17.92 5.52
CA GLN A 391 4.11 18.06 6.42
C GLN A 391 3.19 19.21 5.96
N SER A 392 3.75 20.39 5.65
CA SER A 392 3.00 21.54 5.09
C SER A 392 2.30 21.21 3.77
N LEU A 393 2.97 20.44 2.89
CA LEU A 393 2.42 19.95 1.63
C LEU A 393 1.18 19.08 1.89
N THR A 394 1.27 18.18 2.86
CA THR A 394 0.20 17.23 3.21
C THR A 394 -1.02 17.91 3.82
N GLU A 395 -0.80 18.87 4.72
CA GLU A 395 -1.88 19.67 5.33
C GLU A 395 -2.66 20.47 4.28
N SER A 396 -1.98 20.88 3.21
CA SER A 396 -2.55 21.71 2.14
C SER A 396 -3.26 20.91 1.05
N GLN A 397 -3.06 19.59 0.99
CA GLN A 397 -3.65 18.69 0.00
C GLN A 397 -5.18 18.80 -0.04
N ASP A 398 -5.83 18.79 1.12
CA ASP A 398 -7.29 18.91 1.22
C ASP A 398 -7.78 20.28 0.73
N GLY A 399 -6.98 21.34 0.93
CA GLY A 399 -7.27 22.68 0.44
C GLY A 399 -7.32 22.73 -1.08
N VAL A 400 -6.28 22.19 -1.73
CA VAL A 400 -6.20 22.08 -3.20
C VAL A 400 -7.37 21.25 -3.73
N GLY A 401 -7.65 20.10 -3.11
CA GLY A 401 -8.79 19.25 -3.49
C GLY A 401 -10.15 19.94 -3.36
N ARG A 402 -10.35 20.77 -2.34
CA ARG A 402 -11.58 21.58 -2.18
C ARG A 402 -11.74 22.61 -3.30
N VAL A 403 -10.67 23.30 -3.69
CA VAL A 403 -10.70 24.30 -4.77
C VAL A 403 -11.08 23.63 -6.10
N LEU A 404 -10.46 22.50 -6.42
CA LEU A 404 -10.74 21.76 -7.65
C LEU A 404 -12.19 21.26 -7.70
N ARG A 405 -12.68 20.65 -6.61
CA ARG A 405 -14.06 20.16 -6.54
C ARG A 405 -15.09 21.29 -6.64
N ARG A 406 -14.89 22.40 -5.92
CA ARG A 406 -15.80 23.56 -5.95
C ARG A 406 -15.79 24.22 -7.32
N GLY A 407 -14.63 24.39 -7.94
CA GLY A 407 -14.53 24.93 -9.29
C GLY A 407 -15.23 24.06 -10.33
N GLN A 408 -15.05 22.73 -10.28
CA GLN A 408 -15.77 21.81 -11.16
C GLN A 408 -17.30 21.91 -11.01
N GLN A 409 -17.80 22.05 -9.78
CA GLN A 409 -19.23 22.24 -9.53
C GLN A 409 -19.77 23.60 -10.01
N LEU A 410 -18.92 24.63 -10.05
CA LEU A 410 -19.27 25.95 -10.57
C LEU A 410 -19.31 25.95 -12.10
N VAL A 411 -18.35 25.30 -12.77
CA VAL A 411 -18.31 25.19 -14.24
C VAL A 411 -19.62 24.62 -14.79
N GLN A 412 -20.25 23.67 -14.11
CA GLN A 412 -21.54 23.09 -14.51
C GLN A 412 -22.75 24.05 -14.40
N LYS A 413 -22.60 25.15 -13.66
CA LYS A 413 -23.71 26.07 -13.30
C LYS A 413 -23.59 27.45 -13.94
N LEU A 414 -22.44 27.78 -14.51
CA LEU A 414 -22.13 29.08 -15.11
C LEU A 414 -22.27 29.05 -16.62
N GLU A 415 -22.30 30.23 -17.23
CA GLU A 415 -22.27 30.37 -18.69
C GLU A 415 -20.88 30.00 -19.24
N GLU A 416 -20.80 29.70 -20.53
CA GLU A 416 -19.62 29.10 -21.18
C GLU A 416 -18.33 29.91 -20.96
N ASP A 417 -18.40 31.24 -21.07
CA ASP A 417 -17.26 32.15 -20.87
C ASP A 417 -16.79 32.18 -19.41
N GLU A 418 -17.71 32.26 -18.45
CA GLU A 418 -17.39 32.27 -17.01
C GLU A 418 -16.87 30.91 -16.54
N GLY A 419 -17.43 29.82 -17.09
CA GLY A 419 -16.97 28.45 -16.87
C GLY A 419 -15.55 28.25 -17.39
N ALA A 420 -15.24 28.71 -18.61
CA ALA A 420 -13.90 28.61 -19.19
C ALA A 420 -12.83 29.32 -18.33
N ALA A 421 -13.15 30.49 -17.77
CA ALA A 421 -12.26 31.21 -16.86
C ALA A 421 -11.96 30.40 -15.58
N ILE A 422 -12.97 29.76 -14.99
CA ILE A 422 -12.77 28.90 -13.81
C ILE A 422 -11.92 27.67 -14.18
N VAL A 423 -12.19 27.02 -15.31
CA VAL A 423 -11.38 25.87 -15.77
C VAL A 423 -9.90 26.25 -15.90
N SER A 424 -9.60 27.41 -16.50
CA SER A 424 -8.22 27.91 -16.59
C SER A 424 -7.56 28.11 -15.23
N GLN A 425 -8.31 28.60 -14.23
CA GLN A 425 -7.79 28.75 -12.86
C GLN A 425 -7.51 27.41 -12.21
N LEU A 426 -8.37 26.40 -12.41
CA LEU A 426 -8.16 25.06 -11.88
C LEU A 426 -6.93 24.39 -12.47
N LEU A 427 -6.76 24.49 -13.79
CA LEU A 427 -5.58 23.97 -14.49
C LEU A 427 -4.29 24.63 -13.98
N MET A 428 -4.31 25.95 -13.77
CA MET A 428 -3.16 26.67 -13.21
C MET A 428 -2.83 26.20 -11.79
N VAL A 429 -3.83 26.08 -10.90
CA VAL A 429 -3.62 25.58 -9.54
C VAL A 429 -3.05 24.17 -9.55
N ASN A 430 -3.60 23.30 -10.39
CA ASN A 430 -3.13 21.92 -10.52
C ASN A 430 -1.68 21.85 -11.01
N ALA A 431 -1.34 22.61 -12.06
CA ALA A 431 0.02 22.64 -12.60
C ALA A 431 1.03 23.21 -11.59
N ARG A 432 0.65 24.21 -10.77
CA ARG A 432 1.50 24.75 -9.70
C ARG A 432 1.70 23.72 -8.58
N TRP A 433 0.62 23.10 -8.13
CA TRP A 433 0.65 22.04 -7.12
C TRP A 433 1.54 20.87 -7.54
N GLU A 434 1.35 20.35 -8.76
CA GLU A 434 2.15 19.23 -9.27
C GLU A 434 3.63 19.59 -9.39
N ARG A 435 3.98 20.82 -9.82
CA ARG A 435 5.38 21.27 -9.84
C ARG A 435 6.00 21.30 -8.45
N VAL A 436 5.30 21.84 -7.44
CA VAL A 436 5.80 21.85 -6.06
C VAL A 436 5.99 20.42 -5.55
N ARG A 437 5.03 19.52 -5.84
CA ARG A 437 5.09 18.11 -5.48
C ARG A 437 6.28 17.39 -6.13
N GLU A 438 6.52 17.61 -7.42
CA GLU A 438 7.65 17.03 -8.16
C GLU A 438 9.00 17.47 -7.56
N VAL A 439 9.16 18.77 -7.25
CA VAL A 439 10.37 19.30 -6.61
C VAL A 439 10.57 18.67 -5.23
N ALA A 440 9.50 18.58 -4.43
CA ALA A 440 9.54 17.95 -3.12
C ALA A 440 10.00 16.48 -3.21
N MET A 441 9.38 15.70 -4.09
CA MET A 441 9.69 14.28 -4.29
C MET A 441 11.12 14.07 -4.81
N SER A 442 11.58 14.92 -5.73
CA SER A 442 12.97 14.87 -6.22
C SER A 442 13.95 15.12 -5.08
N ARG A 443 13.68 16.12 -4.21
CA ARG A 443 14.51 16.41 -3.05
C ARG A 443 14.51 15.26 -2.03
N GLN A 444 13.36 14.66 -1.75
CA GLN A 444 13.26 13.48 -0.87
C GLN A 444 14.15 12.35 -1.37
N ASN A 445 14.12 12.06 -2.67
CA ASN A 445 14.96 11.01 -3.27
C ASN A 445 16.46 11.34 -3.14
N GLN A 446 16.86 12.59 -3.40
CA GLN A 446 18.26 13.00 -3.27
C GLN A 446 18.75 12.93 -1.81
N LEU A 447 17.94 13.39 -0.85
CA LEU A 447 18.25 13.29 0.58
C LEU A 447 18.41 11.82 1.00
N GLN A 448 17.49 10.95 0.57
CA GLN A 448 17.56 9.52 0.86
C GLN A 448 18.81 8.86 0.28
N GLN A 449 19.18 9.20 -0.96
CA GLN A 449 20.41 8.69 -1.58
C GLN A 449 21.65 9.14 -0.83
N CYS A 450 21.70 10.42 -0.42
CA CYS A 450 22.80 10.95 0.38
C CYS A 450 22.92 10.24 1.73
N LEU A 451 21.81 10.04 2.45
CA LEU A 451 21.80 9.31 3.72
C LEU A 451 22.27 7.87 3.55
N ASN A 452 21.77 7.16 2.54
CA ASN A 452 22.15 5.78 2.27
C ASN A 452 23.66 5.68 1.95
N THR A 453 24.20 6.63 1.19
CA THR A 453 25.63 6.68 0.86
C THR A 453 26.46 6.86 2.13
N LEU A 454 26.09 7.80 3.00
CA LEU A 454 26.77 8.02 4.28
C LEU A 454 26.72 6.79 5.20
N GLN A 455 25.57 6.09 5.24
CA GLN A 455 25.43 4.85 6.01
C GLN A 455 26.34 3.74 5.48
N ILE A 456 26.42 3.59 4.15
CA ILE A 456 27.32 2.62 3.51
C ILE A 456 28.78 2.96 3.81
N GLU A 457 29.18 4.23 3.68
CA GLU A 457 30.55 4.66 3.99
C GLU A 457 30.91 4.41 5.46
N GLN A 458 29.99 4.66 6.40
CA GLN A 458 30.20 4.36 7.82
C GLN A 458 30.39 2.85 8.05
N LEU A 459 29.54 2.01 7.43
CA LEU A 459 29.66 0.56 7.53
C LEU A 459 30.95 0.03 6.89
N GLU A 460 31.37 0.58 5.76
CA GLU A 460 32.64 0.23 5.12
C GLU A 460 33.85 0.62 5.99
N SER A 461 33.78 1.77 6.67
CA SER A 461 34.81 2.19 7.63
C SER A 461 34.94 1.18 8.78
N ILE A 462 33.82 0.78 9.39
CA ILE A 462 33.80 -0.22 10.46
C ILE A 462 34.29 -1.57 9.95
N ARG A 463 33.88 -1.98 8.74
CA ARG A 463 34.34 -3.23 8.13
C ARG A 463 35.86 -3.23 7.93
N LYS A 464 36.44 -2.17 7.34
CA LYS A 464 37.89 -2.04 7.17
C LYS A 464 38.62 -2.08 8.51
N TRP A 465 38.05 -1.44 9.53
CA TRP A 465 38.60 -1.49 10.88
C TRP A 465 38.58 -2.91 11.46
N LEU A 466 37.47 -3.65 11.30
CA LEU A 466 37.35 -5.04 11.72
C LEU A 466 38.32 -5.96 10.97
N ASP A 467 38.43 -5.82 9.64
CA ASP A 467 39.34 -6.61 8.81
C ASP A 467 40.81 -6.41 9.27
N ASN A 468 41.22 -5.15 9.50
CA ASN A 468 42.56 -4.84 10.02
C ASN A 468 42.78 -5.42 11.42
N MET A 469 41.77 -5.38 12.28
CA MET A 469 41.84 -5.93 13.63
C MET A 469 41.95 -7.46 13.60
N GLU A 470 41.19 -8.13 12.74
CA GLU A 470 41.25 -9.57 12.53
C GLU A 470 42.64 -10.00 12.03
N GLU A 471 43.20 -9.28 11.06
CA GLU A 471 44.56 -9.53 10.55
C GLU A 471 45.61 -9.37 11.67
N GLU A 472 45.49 -8.35 12.52
CA GLU A 472 46.42 -8.12 13.63
C GLU A 472 46.33 -9.23 14.70
N VAL A 473 45.11 -9.67 15.03
CA VAL A 473 44.88 -10.78 15.98
C VAL A 473 45.35 -12.12 15.42
N GLN A 474 45.11 -12.38 14.12
CA GLN A 474 45.52 -13.62 13.47
C GLN A 474 47.04 -13.73 13.34
N ASN A 475 47.72 -12.60 13.10
CA ASN A 475 49.19 -12.54 12.98
C ASN A 475 49.90 -12.38 14.34
N ALA A 476 49.17 -12.44 15.46
CA ALA A 476 49.76 -12.31 16.79
C ALA A 476 50.81 -13.42 17.06
N PRO A 477 51.97 -13.08 17.64
CA PRO A 477 53.00 -14.07 17.96
C PRO A 477 52.47 -15.15 18.92
N PRO A 478 52.89 -16.42 18.78
CA PRO A 478 52.48 -17.48 19.69
C PRO A 478 53.01 -17.21 21.11
N LEU A 479 52.33 -17.80 22.10
CA LEU A 479 52.74 -17.70 23.50
C LEU A 479 54.17 -18.22 23.71
N THR A 480 54.99 -17.44 24.40
CA THR A 480 56.38 -17.78 24.70
C THR A 480 56.62 -17.90 26.20
N LEU A 481 57.69 -18.59 26.58
CA LEU A 481 58.10 -18.76 27.98
C LEU A 481 59.17 -17.72 28.40
N ASN A 482 59.52 -16.81 27.50
CA ASN A 482 60.51 -15.76 27.75
C ASN A 482 59.80 -14.55 28.36
N LEU A 483 60.18 -14.19 29.59
CA LEU A 483 59.55 -13.10 30.35
C LEU A 483 59.47 -11.79 29.56
N LYS A 484 60.52 -11.45 28.81
CA LYS A 484 60.59 -10.18 28.06
C LYS A 484 59.65 -10.16 26.84
N GLU A 485 59.46 -11.31 26.21
CA GLU A 485 58.54 -11.48 25.08
C GLU A 485 57.08 -11.54 25.55
N VAL A 486 56.83 -12.13 26.72
CA VAL A 486 55.51 -12.12 27.37
C VAL A 486 55.10 -10.69 27.75
N GLU A 487 56.02 -9.90 28.33
CA GLU A 487 55.76 -8.47 28.62
C GLU A 487 55.41 -7.68 27.34
N GLN A 488 56.10 -7.95 26.22
CA GLN A 488 55.79 -7.34 24.93
C GLN A 488 54.42 -7.77 24.39
N LEU A 489 54.07 -9.06 24.52
CA LEU A 489 52.78 -9.59 24.08
C LEU A 489 51.62 -9.02 24.89
N MET A 490 51.77 -8.89 26.22
CA MET A 490 50.77 -8.23 27.07
C MET A 490 50.60 -6.76 26.68
N SER A 491 51.70 -6.03 26.45
CA SER A 491 51.63 -4.63 26.02
C SER A 491 50.90 -4.47 24.68
N ALA A 492 51.14 -5.37 23.72
CA ALA A 492 50.45 -5.36 22.42
C ALA A 492 48.94 -5.66 22.59
N HIS A 493 48.58 -6.66 23.40
CA HIS A 493 47.19 -6.97 23.70
C HIS A 493 46.47 -5.80 24.38
N THR A 494 47.10 -5.11 25.33
CA THR A 494 46.52 -3.93 25.97
C THR A 494 46.27 -2.79 24.98
N ALA A 495 47.18 -2.57 24.02
CA ALA A 495 46.99 -1.57 22.96
C ALA A 495 45.81 -1.90 22.03
N VAL A 496 45.63 -3.19 21.67
CA VAL A 496 44.46 -3.67 20.94
C VAL A 496 43.18 -3.38 21.71
N GLN A 497 43.16 -3.69 23.01
CA GLN A 497 42.01 -3.49 23.88
C GLN A 497 41.62 -2.01 24.02
N GLU A 498 42.59 -1.12 24.19
CA GLU A 498 42.36 0.34 24.25
C GLU A 498 41.76 0.88 22.95
N ARG A 499 42.20 0.35 21.81
CA ARG A 499 41.70 0.75 20.49
C ARG A 499 40.27 0.28 20.24
N ILE A 500 39.90 -0.92 20.70
CA ILE A 500 38.50 -1.41 20.69
C ILE A 500 37.62 -0.49 21.56
N GLU A 501 38.07 -0.16 22.76
CA GLU A 501 37.32 0.73 23.67
C GLU A 501 37.14 2.15 23.10
N ASN A 502 38.08 2.64 22.31
CA ASN A 502 37.96 3.95 21.66
C ASN A 502 36.95 3.93 20.51
N GLU A 503 36.91 2.87 19.70
CA GLU A 503 35.96 2.74 18.59
C GLU A 503 34.51 2.52 19.06
N GLN A 504 34.33 1.87 20.22
CA GLN A 504 33.03 1.75 20.90
C GLN A 504 32.50 3.07 21.49
N LYS A 505 33.34 4.10 21.63
CA LYS A 505 32.93 5.44 22.13
C LYS A 505 32.60 6.40 20.99
N VAL A 506 33.12 6.15 19.79
CA VAL A 506 32.98 7.01 18.61
C VAL A 506 31.75 6.64 17.78
N ASN A 507 31.34 5.37 17.83
CA ASN A 507 30.09 4.86 17.26
C ASN A 507 29.03 4.69 18.36
#